data_AF-A0A2N2ZQR0-F1
#
_entry.id   AF-A0A2N2ZQR0-F1
#
_cell.length_a   1.000
_cell.length_b   1.000
_cell.length_c   1.000
_cell.angle_alpha   90.00
_cell.angle_beta   90.00
_cell.angle_gamma   90.00
#
_symmetry.space_group_name_H-M   'P 1'
#
loop_
_entity.id
_entity.type
_entity.pdbx_description
1 polymer ?
#
loop_
_entity_poly.entity_id
_entity_poly.type
_entity_poly.pdbx_seq_one_letter_code
_entity_poly.pdbx_strand_id
1 'polypeptide(L)'
;MKKTILISFVLLLIVQNAVAVKVKFTAANMSINVAEGTIGIFTSFELFPDDFENTDSLNTIDFIDFPFVSYNDITQVMIDKAMLSAESSPNFLRMANFVVTDSISSGSRVDNDILQGSTYVFRLTVMDNNGQEFQLLNRAITIQLADPTINCAKLNNVYRLAGHNNFQESVVDPSVGGFYQSLFFTRVIELDIHVATQFGRWDVRHTGISGCGYNCNNCGYTGPVGSGFNNPFPSSPSDGDKWLGICIDDVKKWHDGFPNHDPIIIHLDLKSKFDATHTAV
;
A
#
# COMPACT_ATOMS: atom_id res chain seq x y z
N MET A 1 45.15 -44.40 5.49
CA MET A 1 43.77 -43.94 5.17
C MET A 1 43.19 -43.16 6.34
N LYS A 2 43.56 -41.88 6.55
CA LYS A 2 42.96 -41.01 7.62
C LYS A 2 42.97 -39.50 7.31
N LYS A 3 43.38 -39.05 6.11
CA LYS A 3 43.51 -37.62 5.78
C LYS A 3 42.45 -37.07 4.81
N THR A 4 41.55 -37.92 4.29
CA THR A 4 40.58 -37.52 3.27
C THR A 4 39.23 -37.05 3.81
N ILE A 5 38.98 -37.17 5.13
CA ILE A 5 37.66 -36.85 5.72
C ILE A 5 37.55 -35.38 6.16
N LEU A 6 38.67 -34.68 6.39
CA LEU A 6 38.64 -33.31 6.93
C LEU A 6 38.31 -32.23 5.88
N ILE A 7 38.57 -32.49 4.59
CA ILE A 7 38.31 -31.53 3.50
C ILE A 7 36.81 -31.48 3.16
N SER A 8 36.07 -32.60 3.27
CA SER A 8 34.62 -32.61 3.05
C SER A 8 33.83 -31.86 4.14
N PHE A 9 34.35 -31.76 5.36
CA PHE A 9 33.66 -31.02 6.44
C PHE A 9 33.86 -29.51 6.37
N VAL A 10 34.99 -29.04 5.84
CA VAL A 10 35.25 -27.59 5.62
C VAL A 10 34.52 -27.08 4.37
N LEU A 11 34.33 -27.92 3.33
CA LEU A 11 33.51 -27.55 2.17
C LEU A 11 32.00 -27.49 2.49
N LEU A 12 31.53 -28.19 3.53
CA LEU A 12 30.13 -28.18 3.97
C LEU A 12 29.82 -27.03 4.95
N LEU A 13 30.85 -26.35 5.44
CA LEU A 13 30.75 -25.18 6.33
C LEU A 13 30.94 -23.84 5.60
N ILE A 14 31.05 -23.86 4.27
CA ILE A 14 30.50 -22.76 3.46
C ILE A 14 28.99 -22.93 3.54
N VAL A 15 28.45 -22.66 4.72
CA VAL A 15 27.08 -22.21 4.90
C VAL A 15 27.08 -20.93 4.08
N GLN A 16 26.67 -21.05 2.82
CA GLN A 16 26.29 -19.90 2.04
C GLN A 16 25.35 -19.13 2.97
N ASN A 17 25.79 -17.95 3.41
CA ASN A 17 24.87 -16.99 4.00
C ASN A 17 23.84 -16.81 2.90
N ALA A 18 22.74 -17.55 2.99
CA ALA A 18 21.74 -17.58 1.97
C ALA A 18 21.13 -16.19 2.02
N VAL A 19 21.57 -15.39 1.06
CA VAL A 19 21.16 -14.02 0.82
C VAL A 19 19.66 -14.11 0.55
N ALA A 20 18.86 -13.55 1.46
CA ALA A 20 17.43 -13.73 1.48
C ALA A 20 16.71 -12.41 1.20
N VAL A 21 16.03 -12.37 0.06
CA VAL A 21 15.18 -11.22 -0.30
C VAL A 21 14.03 -11.12 0.67
N LYS A 22 13.79 -9.89 1.12
CA LYS A 22 12.69 -9.52 2.01
C LYS A 22 11.57 -8.91 1.19
N VAL A 23 10.32 -9.27 1.49
CA VAL A 23 9.17 -8.84 0.69
C VAL A 23 8.00 -8.41 1.54
N LYS A 24 7.36 -7.31 1.16
CA LYS A 24 6.02 -6.91 1.60
C LYS A 24 5.07 -7.10 0.42
N PHE A 25 4.01 -7.90 0.59
CA PHE A 25 3.00 -8.13 -0.45
C PHE A 25 1.59 -7.93 0.10
N THR A 26 0.87 -6.97 -0.48
CA THR A 26 -0.47 -6.55 -0.10
C THR A 26 -1.45 -6.96 -1.20
N ALA A 27 -2.58 -7.54 -0.79
CA ALA A 27 -3.78 -7.66 -1.61
C ALA A 27 -4.96 -7.15 -0.77
N ALA A 28 -5.66 -6.13 -1.26
CA ALA A 28 -6.71 -5.44 -0.53
C ALA A 28 -7.93 -5.19 -1.41
N ASN A 29 -9.11 -5.35 -0.83
CA ASN A 29 -10.37 -5.04 -1.49
C ASN A 29 -10.43 -3.53 -1.64
N MET A 30 -10.65 -3.08 -2.87
CA MET A 30 -11.09 -1.72 -3.10
C MET A 30 -12.60 -1.75 -2.96
N SER A 31 -13.10 -1.26 -1.83
CA SER A 31 -14.53 -1.12 -1.59
C SER A 31 -14.82 0.33 -1.30
N ILE A 32 -15.77 0.86 -2.06
CA ILE A 32 -16.16 2.25 -1.99
C ILE A 32 -17.37 2.43 -1.07
N ASN A 33 -18.03 1.33 -0.67
CA ASN A 33 -19.08 1.23 0.36
C ASN A 33 -19.60 -0.23 0.43
N VAL A 34 -20.53 -0.48 1.36
CA VAL A 34 -21.28 -1.75 1.41
C VAL A 34 -22.21 -1.91 0.20
N ALA A 35 -22.64 -0.81 -0.44
CA ALA A 35 -23.67 -0.85 -1.47
C ALA A 35 -23.19 -1.38 -2.82
N GLU A 36 -21.96 -1.04 -3.20
CA GLU A 36 -21.29 -1.40 -4.44
C GLU A 36 -20.37 -2.61 -4.23
N GLY A 37 -20.16 -3.02 -2.97
CA GLY A 37 -19.31 -4.14 -2.60
C GLY A 37 -17.84 -3.82 -2.88
N THR A 38 -17.06 -4.86 -3.16
CA THR A 38 -15.69 -4.69 -3.66
C THR A 38 -15.75 -4.36 -5.16
N ILE A 39 -15.26 -3.20 -5.59
CA ILE A 39 -15.26 -2.77 -7.00
C ILE A 39 -13.96 -3.13 -7.74
N GLY A 40 -12.92 -3.48 -7.00
CA GLY A 40 -11.64 -3.88 -7.54
C GLY A 40 -10.76 -4.47 -6.45
N ILE A 41 -9.61 -5.00 -6.84
CA ILE A 41 -8.58 -5.46 -5.90
C ILE A 41 -7.32 -4.67 -6.18
N PHE A 42 -6.77 -4.07 -5.15
CA PHE A 42 -5.48 -3.45 -5.17
C PHE A 42 -4.43 -4.47 -4.73
N THR A 43 -3.39 -4.62 -5.52
CA THR A 43 -2.20 -5.38 -5.14
C THR A 43 -0.98 -4.48 -5.18
N SER A 44 -0.09 -4.64 -4.21
CA SER A 44 1.21 -3.98 -4.23
C SER A 44 2.27 -4.87 -3.62
N PHE A 45 3.50 -4.68 -4.07
CA PHE A 45 4.67 -5.30 -3.47
C PHE A 45 5.76 -4.28 -3.24
N GLU A 46 6.64 -4.61 -2.30
CA GLU A 46 7.92 -3.95 -2.09
C GLU A 46 8.95 -5.03 -1.75
N LEU A 47 10.08 -4.99 -2.43
CA LEU A 47 11.24 -5.84 -2.24
C LEU A 47 12.30 -5.05 -1.49
N PHE A 48 12.97 -5.70 -0.56
CA PHE A 48 14.05 -5.11 0.22
C PHE A 48 15.31 -5.95 0.04
N PRO A 49 16.48 -5.28 -0.02
CA PRO A 49 17.76 -5.97 -0.03
C PRO A 49 17.97 -6.72 1.29
N ASP A 50 18.91 -7.65 1.27
CA ASP A 50 19.08 -8.66 2.32
C ASP A 50 19.58 -8.06 3.64
N ASP A 51 20.27 -6.91 3.57
CA ASP A 51 20.77 -6.14 4.70
C ASP A 51 19.72 -5.16 5.28
N PHE A 52 18.50 -5.15 4.76
CA PHE A 52 17.43 -4.30 5.28
C PHE A 52 17.05 -4.73 6.70
N GLU A 53 17.30 -3.88 7.69
CA GLU A 53 16.82 -4.05 9.05
C GLU A 53 15.47 -3.33 9.23
N ASN A 54 14.42 -4.08 9.57
CA ASN A 54 13.15 -3.45 9.93
C ASN A 54 13.25 -2.84 11.32
N THR A 55 13.46 -1.53 11.40
CA THR A 55 13.50 -0.79 12.66
C THR A 55 12.12 -0.42 13.18
N ASP A 56 11.05 -0.62 12.38
CA ASP A 56 9.68 -0.28 12.75
C ASP A 56 8.93 -1.50 13.30
N SER A 57 8.81 -1.57 14.62
CA SER A 57 8.14 -2.66 15.34
C SER A 57 6.61 -2.67 15.17
N LEU A 58 6.01 -1.61 14.63
CA LEU A 58 4.57 -1.51 14.37
C LEU A 58 4.20 -2.08 13.00
N ASN A 59 5.15 -2.09 12.07
CA ASN A 59 5.01 -2.76 10.79
C ASN A 59 5.41 -4.23 10.96
N THR A 60 4.42 -5.06 11.34
CA THR A 60 4.48 -6.53 11.28
C THR A 60 4.48 -6.96 9.82
N ILE A 61 5.54 -6.62 9.11
CA ILE A 61 5.78 -7.06 7.75
C ILE A 61 6.09 -8.55 7.85
N ASP A 62 5.28 -9.37 7.16
CA ASP A 62 5.59 -10.77 6.90
C ASP A 62 6.82 -10.83 5.99
N PHE A 63 8.00 -10.55 6.54
CA PHE A 63 9.26 -10.78 5.84
C PHE A 63 9.43 -12.28 5.72
N ILE A 64 9.23 -12.79 4.51
CA ILE A 64 9.59 -14.16 4.17
C ILE A 64 10.96 -14.12 3.52
N ASP A 65 11.91 -14.83 4.13
CA ASP A 65 13.24 -15.03 3.60
C ASP A 65 13.19 -16.05 2.45
N PHE A 66 13.72 -15.66 1.29
CA PHE A 66 13.88 -16.55 0.14
C PHE A 66 15.35 -16.88 -0.08
N PRO A 67 15.89 -17.95 0.56
CA PRO A 67 17.32 -18.24 0.56
C PRO A 67 17.89 -18.66 -0.81
N PHE A 68 17.04 -18.74 -1.83
CA PHE A 68 17.39 -19.25 -3.16
C PHE A 68 17.52 -18.16 -4.23
N VAL A 69 17.19 -16.91 -3.91
CA VAL A 69 17.21 -15.78 -4.86
C VAL A 69 17.85 -14.58 -4.20
N SER A 70 18.94 -14.09 -4.79
CA SER A 70 19.58 -12.83 -4.38
C SER A 70 18.79 -11.64 -4.91
N TYR A 71 18.69 -10.57 -4.12
CA TYR A 71 18.01 -9.33 -4.54
C TYR A 71 18.53 -8.81 -5.88
N ASN A 72 19.85 -8.84 -6.06
CA ASN A 72 20.52 -8.34 -7.27
C ASN A 72 20.34 -9.24 -8.49
N ASP A 73 19.87 -10.49 -8.30
CA ASP A 73 19.63 -11.42 -9.40
C ASP A 73 18.18 -11.32 -9.91
N ILE A 74 17.28 -10.61 -9.23
CA ILE A 74 15.89 -10.45 -9.67
C ILE A 74 15.85 -9.53 -10.89
N THR A 75 15.28 -10.03 -11.99
CA THR A 75 15.08 -9.28 -13.24
C THR A 75 13.63 -8.88 -13.48
N GLN A 76 12.67 -9.62 -12.91
CA GLN A 76 11.24 -9.31 -13.02
C GLN A 76 10.49 -9.67 -11.74
N VAL A 77 9.47 -8.87 -11.43
CA VAL A 77 8.47 -9.17 -10.41
C VAL A 77 7.11 -9.28 -11.07
N MET A 78 6.37 -10.31 -10.70
CA MET A 78 5.18 -10.74 -11.41
C MET A 78 4.07 -10.97 -10.39
N ILE A 79 2.88 -10.47 -10.70
CA ILE A 79 1.67 -10.72 -9.90
C ILE A 79 0.76 -11.58 -10.75
N ASP A 80 0.45 -12.77 -10.25
CA ASP A 80 -0.52 -13.68 -10.84
C ASP A 80 -1.79 -13.72 -9.99
N LYS A 81 -2.95 -13.96 -10.62
CA LYS A 81 -4.23 -14.17 -9.94
C LYS A 81 -4.87 -15.46 -10.40
N ALA A 82 -5.50 -16.14 -9.45
CA ALA A 82 -6.47 -17.18 -9.71
C ALA A 82 -7.73 -16.93 -8.90
N MET A 83 -8.89 -17.23 -9.48
CA MET A 83 -10.12 -17.39 -8.72
C MET A 83 -10.07 -18.76 -8.03
N LEU A 84 -10.33 -18.79 -6.72
CA LEU A 84 -10.58 -20.05 -6.02
C LEU A 84 -11.97 -20.54 -6.40
N SER A 85 -12.01 -21.54 -7.27
CA SER A 85 -13.20 -22.35 -7.50
C SER A 85 -13.19 -23.56 -6.57
N ALA A 86 -14.23 -24.40 -6.61
CA ALA A 86 -14.26 -25.67 -5.90
C ALA A 86 -13.23 -26.71 -6.44
N GLU A 87 -12.42 -26.35 -7.44
CA GLU A 87 -11.40 -27.22 -8.01
C GLU A 87 -10.14 -27.25 -7.12
N SER A 88 -9.45 -28.39 -7.13
CA SER A 88 -8.25 -28.63 -6.31
C SER A 88 -7.00 -27.89 -6.77
N SER A 89 -6.99 -27.33 -7.98
CA SER A 89 -5.83 -26.64 -8.57
C SER A 89 -6.23 -25.34 -9.27
N PRO A 90 -6.08 -24.18 -8.61
CA PRO A 90 -6.41 -22.89 -9.22
C PRO A 90 -5.50 -22.60 -10.43
N ASN A 91 -6.11 -22.15 -11.54
CA ASN A 91 -5.37 -21.71 -12.73
C ASN A 91 -4.97 -20.24 -12.57
N PHE A 92 -3.67 -19.98 -12.50
CA PHE A 92 -3.14 -18.63 -12.33
C PHE A 92 -2.88 -17.95 -13.67
N LEU A 93 -3.36 -16.72 -13.78
CA LEU A 93 -3.15 -15.85 -14.92
C LEU A 93 -2.27 -14.67 -14.50
N ARG A 94 -1.27 -14.36 -15.32
CA ARG A 94 -0.39 -13.20 -15.13
C ARG A 94 -1.18 -11.92 -15.26
N MET A 95 -1.23 -11.11 -14.21
CA MET A 95 -1.92 -9.81 -14.21
C MET A 95 -0.98 -8.65 -14.49
N ALA A 96 0.22 -8.72 -13.92
CA ALA A 96 1.20 -7.66 -14.01
C ALA A 96 2.60 -8.24 -14.08
N ASN A 97 3.46 -7.56 -14.83
CA ASN A 97 4.87 -7.84 -14.95
C ASN A 97 5.65 -6.53 -14.81
N PHE A 98 6.57 -6.49 -13.87
CA PHE A 98 7.39 -5.35 -13.53
C PHE A 98 8.85 -5.73 -13.81
N VAL A 99 9.46 -5.12 -14.81
CA VAL A 99 10.89 -5.31 -15.09
C VAL A 99 11.68 -4.59 -14.00
N VAL A 100 12.55 -5.31 -13.31
CA VAL A 100 13.43 -4.72 -12.29
C VAL A 100 14.50 -3.89 -12.98
N THR A 101 14.66 -2.67 -12.50
CA THR A 101 15.72 -1.74 -12.88
C THR A 101 16.36 -1.23 -11.59
N ASP A 102 17.46 -0.50 -11.69
CA ASP A 102 18.12 0.15 -10.54
C ASP A 102 17.17 1.02 -9.68
N SER A 103 15.98 1.36 -10.19
CA SER A 103 14.99 2.22 -9.55
C SER A 103 13.72 1.51 -9.06
N ILE A 104 13.54 0.22 -9.35
CA ILE A 104 12.28 -0.50 -9.05
C ILE A 104 12.51 -1.52 -7.94
N SER A 105 12.16 -1.12 -6.72
CA SER A 105 12.00 -2.00 -5.56
C SER A 105 10.53 -2.29 -5.24
N SER A 106 9.59 -1.56 -5.83
CA SER A 106 8.16 -1.69 -5.54
C SER A 106 7.30 -1.60 -6.80
N GLY A 107 6.06 -2.07 -6.69
CA GLY A 107 5.09 -1.99 -7.77
C GLY A 107 3.67 -2.19 -7.26
N SER A 108 2.70 -1.68 -8.01
CA SER A 108 1.29 -1.84 -7.67
C SER A 108 0.43 -2.03 -8.91
N ARG A 109 -0.71 -2.71 -8.73
CA ARG A 109 -1.70 -2.97 -9.77
C ARG A 109 -3.10 -2.96 -9.19
N VAL A 110 -4.00 -2.28 -9.90
CA VAL A 110 -5.45 -2.37 -9.68
C VAL A 110 -6.04 -3.35 -10.68
N ASP A 111 -6.95 -4.18 -10.20
CA ASP A 111 -7.71 -5.14 -10.98
C ASP A 111 -9.20 -4.96 -10.74
N ASN A 112 -9.90 -4.55 -11.79
CA ASN A 112 -11.34 -4.32 -11.78
C ASN A 112 -12.11 -5.53 -12.34
N ASP A 113 -11.43 -6.54 -12.90
CA ASP A 113 -12.05 -7.70 -13.52
C ASP A 113 -12.27 -8.79 -12.47
N ILE A 114 -13.19 -8.48 -11.54
CA ILE A 114 -13.47 -9.30 -10.37
C ILE A 114 -14.94 -9.71 -10.33
N LEU A 115 -15.19 -10.92 -9.84
CA LEU A 115 -16.54 -11.44 -9.63
C LEU A 115 -16.93 -11.26 -8.16
N GLN A 116 -18.02 -10.53 -7.95
CA GLN A 116 -18.66 -10.32 -6.65
C GLN A 116 -18.88 -11.67 -5.92
N GLY A 117 -18.55 -11.73 -4.62
CA GLY A 117 -18.73 -12.93 -3.80
C GLY A 117 -17.71 -14.05 -4.03
N SER A 118 -16.77 -13.87 -4.95
CA SER A 118 -15.71 -14.86 -5.20
C SER A 118 -14.53 -14.69 -4.24
N THR A 119 -13.70 -15.71 -4.12
CA THR A 119 -12.39 -15.61 -3.46
C THR A 119 -11.30 -15.70 -4.51
N TYR A 120 -10.31 -14.82 -4.43
CA TYR A 120 -9.14 -14.84 -5.30
C TYR A 120 -7.88 -15.11 -4.48
N VAL A 121 -6.92 -15.80 -5.09
CA VAL A 121 -5.55 -15.90 -4.59
C VAL A 121 -4.63 -15.16 -5.56
N PHE A 122 -3.83 -14.28 -4.98
CA PHE A 122 -2.76 -13.58 -5.66
C PHE A 122 -1.45 -14.22 -5.29
N ARG A 123 -0.59 -14.38 -6.28
CA ARG A 123 0.75 -14.93 -6.15
C ARG A 123 1.74 -13.87 -6.59
N LEU A 124 2.71 -13.60 -5.73
CA LEU A 124 3.89 -12.83 -6.10
C LEU A 124 4.99 -13.81 -6.53
N THR A 125 5.47 -13.64 -7.75
CA THR A 125 6.50 -14.46 -8.38
C THR A 125 7.64 -13.54 -8.82
N VAL A 126 8.88 -14.00 -8.75
CA VAL A 126 10.04 -13.29 -9.31
C VAL A 126 10.74 -14.15 -10.35
N MET A 127 11.40 -13.50 -11.30
CA MET A 127 12.27 -14.15 -12.28
C MET A 127 13.71 -13.72 -12.02
N ASP A 128 14.63 -14.69 -11.93
CA ASP A 128 16.06 -14.39 -11.78
C ASP A 128 16.74 -14.08 -13.14
N ASN A 129 18.04 -13.82 -13.10
CA ASN A 129 18.88 -13.60 -14.28
C ASN A 129 19.10 -14.85 -15.15
N ASN A 130 18.78 -16.04 -14.65
CA ASN A 130 18.80 -17.30 -15.39
C ASN A 130 17.45 -17.59 -16.06
N GLY A 131 16.44 -16.73 -15.86
CA GLY A 131 15.07 -16.93 -16.35
C GLY A 131 14.26 -17.93 -15.53
N GLN A 132 14.73 -18.31 -14.34
CA GLN A 132 14.02 -19.19 -13.42
C GLN A 132 12.97 -18.38 -12.64
N GLU A 133 11.73 -18.89 -12.62
CA GLU A 133 10.65 -18.30 -11.83
C GLU A 133 10.61 -18.91 -10.41
N PHE A 134 10.48 -18.04 -9.42
CA PHE A 134 10.34 -18.39 -8.02
C PHE A 134 9.07 -17.78 -7.46
N GLN A 135 8.18 -18.63 -6.92
CA GLN A 135 7.03 -18.16 -6.17
C GLN A 135 7.49 -17.68 -4.80
N LEU A 136 7.21 -16.43 -4.49
CA LEU A 136 7.53 -15.84 -3.21
C LEU A 136 6.36 -16.02 -2.23
N LEU A 137 5.23 -15.38 -2.52
CA LEU A 137 4.16 -15.18 -1.55
C LEU A 137 2.78 -15.39 -2.16
N ASN A 138 1.85 -15.85 -1.33
CA ASN A 138 0.43 -15.93 -1.69
C ASN A 138 -0.41 -15.08 -0.72
N ARG A 139 -1.40 -14.36 -1.26
CA ARG A 139 -2.43 -13.67 -0.47
C ARG A 139 -3.80 -14.02 -1.02
N ALA A 140 -4.69 -14.47 -0.15
CA ALA A 140 -6.08 -14.74 -0.50
C ALA A 140 -6.96 -13.57 -0.07
N ILE A 141 -7.97 -13.25 -0.89
CA ILE A 141 -8.95 -12.22 -0.57
C ILE A 141 -10.35 -12.62 -1.06
N THR A 142 -11.36 -12.34 -0.24
CA THR A 142 -12.77 -12.59 -0.59
C THR A 142 -13.44 -11.28 -0.96
N ILE A 143 -14.12 -11.29 -2.11
CA ILE A 143 -14.79 -10.14 -2.71
C ILE A 143 -16.14 -9.96 -2.03
N GLN A 144 -16.34 -8.81 -1.40
CA GLN A 144 -17.58 -8.47 -0.74
C GLN A 144 -18.66 -8.24 -1.78
N LEU A 145 -19.83 -8.87 -1.58
CA LEU A 145 -21.00 -8.67 -2.44
C LEU A 145 -21.52 -7.24 -2.31
N ALA A 146 -21.87 -6.65 -3.44
CA ALA A 146 -22.66 -5.42 -3.50
C ALA A 146 -24.06 -5.62 -2.86
N ASP A 147 -24.45 -4.73 -1.97
CA ASP A 147 -25.84 -4.61 -1.49
C ASP A 147 -26.45 -3.27 -1.95
N PRO A 148 -26.96 -3.19 -3.20
CA PRO A 148 -27.45 -1.93 -3.76
C PRO A 148 -28.63 -1.32 -2.99
N THR A 149 -29.28 -2.08 -2.09
CA THR A 149 -30.36 -1.54 -1.25
C THR A 149 -29.87 -0.47 -0.28
N ILE A 150 -28.56 -0.48 0.03
CA ILE A 150 -27.91 0.51 0.89
C ILE A 150 -27.85 1.89 0.25
N ASN A 151 -27.89 2.00 -1.09
CA ASN A 151 -28.01 3.31 -1.77
C ASN A 151 -29.33 4.04 -1.41
N CYS A 152 -30.34 3.30 -0.95
CA CYS A 152 -31.60 3.86 -0.47
C CYS A 152 -31.65 4.00 1.07
N ALA A 153 -30.62 3.57 1.78
CA ALA A 153 -30.54 3.69 3.23
C ALA A 153 -30.08 5.10 3.63
N LYS A 154 -30.64 5.61 4.73
CA LYS A 154 -30.14 6.86 5.33
C LYS A 154 -28.74 6.61 5.88
N LEU A 155 -27.86 7.61 5.81
CA LEU A 155 -26.45 7.49 6.23
C LEU A 155 -26.30 6.97 7.68
N ASN A 156 -27.21 7.33 8.58
CA ASN A 156 -27.21 6.88 9.97
C ASN A 156 -27.64 5.41 10.18
N ASN A 157 -28.02 4.70 9.12
CA ASN A 157 -28.40 3.28 9.12
C ASN A 157 -27.38 2.40 8.37
N VAL A 158 -26.23 2.95 7.99
CA VAL A 158 -25.20 2.25 7.21
C VAL A 158 -23.94 2.10 8.06
N TYR A 159 -23.42 0.88 8.14
CA TYR A 159 -22.09 0.62 8.70
C TYR A 159 -21.04 0.81 7.63
N ARG A 160 -19.92 1.45 7.98
CA ARG A 160 -18.81 1.71 7.04
C ARG A 160 -17.49 1.33 7.68
N LEU A 161 -16.61 0.73 6.90
CA LEU A 161 -15.20 0.62 7.25
C LEU A 161 -14.63 2.04 7.33
N ALA A 162 -13.95 2.38 8.41
CA ALA A 162 -13.26 3.65 8.56
C ALA A 162 -11.76 3.42 8.66
N GLY A 163 -10.99 4.25 7.97
CA GLY A 163 -9.54 4.24 8.16
C GLY A 163 -9.19 5.16 9.32
N HIS A 164 -8.29 4.67 10.17
CA HIS A 164 -7.78 5.37 11.34
C HIS A 164 -6.39 5.88 11.02
N ASN A 165 -6.15 7.18 11.23
CA ASN A 165 -4.87 7.84 10.92
C ASN A 165 -4.34 7.54 9.49
N ASN A 166 -5.22 7.45 8.50
CA ASN A 166 -4.85 7.09 7.13
C ASN A 166 -4.01 8.16 6.40
N PHE A 167 -3.87 9.34 7.00
CA PHE A 167 -2.89 10.34 6.61
C PHE A 167 -1.43 9.94 6.94
N GLN A 168 -1.18 8.89 7.73
CA GLN A 168 0.16 8.43 8.04
C GLN A 168 0.75 7.57 6.93
N GLU A 169 2.02 7.79 6.61
CA GLU A 169 2.76 7.03 5.59
C GLU A 169 2.85 5.53 5.92
N SER A 170 2.88 5.19 7.21
CA SER A 170 2.86 3.79 7.67
C SER A 170 1.52 3.09 7.43
N VAL A 171 0.43 3.86 7.28
CA VAL A 171 -0.92 3.32 7.04
C VAL A 171 -1.18 3.19 5.55
N VAL A 172 -0.91 4.25 4.77
CA VAL A 172 -0.96 4.21 3.31
C VAL A 172 0.33 4.78 2.74
N ASP A 173 1.06 3.92 2.05
CA ASP A 173 2.40 4.23 1.58
C ASP A 173 2.37 5.33 0.50
N PRO A 174 3.19 6.39 0.62
CA PRO A 174 3.30 7.42 -0.41
C PRO A 174 3.64 6.87 -1.80
N SER A 175 4.44 5.81 -1.88
CA SER A 175 4.83 5.16 -3.14
C SER A 175 3.66 4.53 -3.89
N VAL A 176 2.51 4.33 -3.24
CA VAL A 176 1.28 3.83 -3.89
C VAL A 176 0.20 4.90 -4.06
N GLY A 177 0.55 6.17 -3.85
CA GLY A 177 -0.38 7.30 -3.99
C GLY A 177 -0.92 7.84 -2.66
N GLY A 178 -0.35 7.46 -1.51
CA GLY A 178 -0.57 8.11 -0.22
C GLY A 178 -2.03 8.31 0.17
N PHE A 179 -2.36 9.48 0.72
CA PHE A 179 -3.69 9.79 1.27
C PHE A 179 -4.80 9.65 0.22
N TYR A 180 -4.55 10.09 -1.01
CA TYR A 180 -5.46 9.90 -2.16
C TYR A 180 -5.88 8.44 -2.32
N GLN A 181 -4.94 7.50 -2.13
CA GLN A 181 -5.19 6.07 -2.29
C GLN A 181 -6.11 5.51 -1.18
N SER A 182 -6.20 6.17 -0.01
CA SER A 182 -7.13 5.80 1.08
C SER A 182 -8.58 5.73 0.61
N LEU A 183 -8.96 6.59 -0.34
CA LEU A 183 -10.29 6.64 -0.92
C LEU A 183 -10.61 5.49 -1.87
N PHE A 184 -9.69 4.55 -2.11
CA PHE A 184 -10.05 3.28 -2.72
C PHE A 184 -10.39 2.20 -1.71
N PHE A 185 -9.96 2.35 -0.45
CA PHE A 185 -10.19 1.38 0.61
C PHE A 185 -11.40 1.73 1.49
N THR A 186 -11.70 3.03 1.63
CA THR A 186 -12.80 3.52 2.48
C THR A 186 -13.32 4.89 2.02
N ARG A 187 -14.54 5.25 2.43
CA ARG A 187 -15.10 6.63 2.35
C ARG A 187 -15.07 7.38 3.68
N VAL A 188 -14.55 6.78 4.74
CA VAL A 188 -14.44 7.40 6.06
C VAL A 188 -12.96 7.51 6.39
N ILE A 189 -12.44 8.73 6.25
CA ILE A 189 -11.03 9.05 6.42
C ILE A 189 -10.84 9.96 7.64
N GLU A 190 -9.61 10.01 8.14
CA GLU A 190 -9.25 10.76 9.34
C GLU A 190 -8.04 11.65 9.09
N LEU A 191 -8.02 12.83 9.71
CA LEU A 191 -6.92 13.78 9.69
C LEU A 191 -6.72 14.34 11.10
N ASP A 192 -5.55 14.08 11.69
CA ASP A 192 -5.13 14.72 12.94
C ASP A 192 -4.59 16.12 12.64
N ILE A 193 -5.36 17.15 13.00
CA ILE A 193 -5.02 18.54 12.67
C ILE A 193 -4.46 19.30 13.87
N HIS A 194 -3.36 20.01 13.63
CA HIS A 194 -2.65 20.85 14.58
C HIS A 194 -2.60 22.29 14.08
N VAL A 195 -2.65 23.25 15.00
CA VAL A 195 -2.36 24.65 14.64
C VAL A 195 -0.91 24.74 14.16
N ALA A 196 -0.72 25.26 12.95
CA ALA A 196 0.61 25.49 12.41
C ALA A 196 1.26 26.75 13.02
N THR A 197 2.58 26.86 12.92
CA THR A 197 3.29 28.11 13.29
C THR A 197 3.00 29.24 12.31
N GLN A 198 2.58 28.91 11.08
CA GLN A 198 2.16 29.85 10.05
C GLN A 198 0.68 30.19 10.22
N PHE A 199 0.36 31.48 10.18
CA PHE A 199 -1.00 31.96 10.36
C PHE A 199 -1.94 31.41 9.27
N GLY A 200 -3.15 31.00 9.67
CA GLY A 200 -4.18 30.49 8.75
C GLY A 200 -3.93 29.08 8.20
N ARG A 201 -2.91 28.36 8.70
CA ARG A 201 -2.56 27.01 8.28
C ARG A 201 -2.81 26.00 9.40
N TRP A 202 -3.26 24.81 9.01
CA TRP A 202 -3.37 23.63 9.87
C TRP A 202 -2.41 22.57 9.35
N ASP A 203 -1.53 22.08 10.21
CA ASP A 203 -0.65 20.96 9.90
C ASP A 203 -1.40 19.65 10.17
N VAL A 204 -1.11 18.61 9.38
CA VAL A 204 -1.65 17.27 9.54
C VAL A 204 -0.53 16.35 10.00
N ARG A 205 -0.63 15.84 11.23
CA ARG A 205 0.41 14.97 11.80
C ARG A 205 -0.10 14.23 13.01
N HIS A 206 0.55 13.11 13.30
CA HIS A 206 0.39 12.41 14.56
C HIS A 206 1.51 12.79 15.52
N THR A 207 1.20 12.99 16.80
CA THR A 207 2.23 13.28 17.82
C THR A 207 3.05 12.05 18.16
N GLY A 208 4.33 12.22 18.46
CA GLY A 208 5.18 11.14 19.03
C GLY A 208 5.83 10.20 18.02
N ILE A 209 5.81 10.51 16.72
CA ILE A 209 6.56 9.75 15.72
C ILE A 209 8.03 10.24 15.74
N SER A 210 8.95 9.41 16.20
CA SER A 210 10.39 9.70 16.20
C SER A 210 10.96 9.72 14.78
N GLY A 211 11.82 10.69 14.47
CA GLY A 211 12.49 10.79 13.17
C GLY A 211 11.69 11.53 12.09
N CYS A 212 10.50 12.02 12.43
CA CYS A 212 9.66 12.77 11.51
C CYS A 212 9.41 14.20 12.02
N GLY A 213 9.53 15.19 11.13
CA GLY A 213 9.40 16.60 11.45
C GLY A 213 7.98 17.02 11.88
N TYR A 214 7.79 18.32 12.04
CA TYR A 214 6.44 18.89 12.14
C TYR A 214 5.77 18.66 10.77
N ASN A 215 4.66 17.91 10.72
CA ASN A 215 3.77 17.73 9.56
C ASN A 215 3.91 16.45 8.70
N CYS A 216 4.37 15.35 9.29
CA CYS A 216 4.48 14.06 8.62
C CYS A 216 3.15 13.40 8.26
N ASN A 217 2.82 13.45 6.97
CA ASN A 217 1.66 12.80 6.38
C ASN A 217 1.93 12.40 4.93
N ASN A 218 1.10 11.51 4.43
CA ASN A 218 1.13 10.97 3.07
C ASN A 218 0.24 11.75 2.08
N CYS A 219 -0.06 13.02 2.33
CA CYS A 219 -0.88 13.82 1.41
C CYS A 219 -0.06 14.39 0.24
N GLY A 220 -0.73 14.74 -0.86
CA GLY A 220 -0.12 15.34 -2.06
C GLY A 220 0.49 14.35 -3.05
N TYR A 221 0.40 13.05 -2.76
CA TYR A 221 0.90 11.97 -3.63
C TYR A 221 -0.19 11.59 -4.63
N THR A 222 -0.40 12.43 -5.63
CA THR A 222 -1.56 12.25 -6.50
C THR A 222 -1.29 11.24 -7.63
N GLY A 223 -1.76 10.01 -7.44
CA GLY A 223 -1.98 9.02 -8.50
C GLY A 223 -1.05 7.80 -8.45
N PRO A 224 -1.46 6.67 -9.06
CA PRO A 224 -0.59 5.51 -9.20
C PRO A 224 0.68 5.91 -9.97
N VAL A 225 1.82 5.43 -9.48
CA VAL A 225 3.13 5.55 -10.12
C VAL A 225 2.98 5.16 -11.61
N GLY A 226 3.16 6.13 -12.51
CA GLY A 226 3.01 5.95 -13.96
C GLY A 226 1.81 6.65 -14.62
N SER A 227 0.89 7.25 -13.85
CA SER A 227 -0.08 8.20 -14.44
C SER A 227 0.63 9.54 -14.65
N GLY A 228 0.99 9.86 -15.90
CA GLY A 228 1.77 11.04 -16.30
C GLY A 228 1.12 12.42 -16.05
N PHE A 229 0.42 12.59 -14.94
CA PHE A 229 0.00 13.88 -14.43
C PHE A 229 1.18 14.53 -13.72
N ASN A 230 1.84 15.44 -14.43
CA ASN A 230 2.83 16.36 -13.88
C ASN A 230 2.24 17.09 -12.67
N ASN A 231 2.54 16.63 -11.46
CA ASN A 231 2.48 17.48 -10.29
C ASN A 231 3.69 18.43 -10.41
N PRO A 232 3.49 19.76 -10.57
CA PRO A 232 4.62 20.71 -10.70
C PRO A 232 5.42 20.85 -9.40
N PHE A 233 5.06 20.13 -8.34
CA PHE A 233 5.81 20.04 -7.10
C PHE A 233 6.56 18.69 -7.08
N PRO A 234 7.89 18.69 -7.17
CA PRO A 234 8.67 17.46 -7.32
C PRO A 234 8.56 16.60 -6.07
N SER A 235 8.18 15.35 -6.30
CA SER A 235 8.19 14.20 -5.40
C SER A 235 9.58 13.92 -4.84
N SER A 236 9.94 14.58 -3.74
CA SER A 236 10.99 14.10 -2.86
C SER A 236 10.36 13.20 -1.79
N PRO A 237 10.96 12.07 -1.41
CA PRO A 237 10.52 11.29 -0.23
C PRO A 237 10.50 12.09 1.08
N SER A 238 11.04 13.32 1.07
CA SER A 238 10.96 14.31 2.15
C SER A 238 9.73 15.22 2.10
N ASP A 239 8.72 14.92 1.28
CA ASP A 239 7.55 15.78 1.05
C ASP A 239 6.42 15.66 2.08
N GLY A 240 6.60 14.84 3.13
CA GLY A 240 5.70 14.71 4.27
C GLY A 240 5.66 15.95 5.18
N ASP A 241 5.37 17.12 4.61
CA ASP A 241 5.05 18.39 5.30
C ASP A 241 3.92 19.10 4.55
N LYS A 242 2.84 18.35 4.26
CA LYS A 242 1.68 18.90 3.56
C LYS A 242 0.60 19.33 4.55
N TRP A 243 0.11 20.55 4.44
CA TRP A 243 -0.90 21.08 5.34
C TRP A 243 -2.29 20.58 4.96
N LEU A 244 -3.28 20.82 5.84
CA LEU A 244 -4.65 20.34 5.69
C LEU A 244 -5.23 20.59 4.29
N GLY A 245 -4.99 21.76 3.69
CA GLY A 245 -5.49 22.06 2.34
C GLY A 245 -5.01 21.08 1.28
N ILE A 246 -3.77 20.61 1.35
CA ILE A 246 -3.24 19.61 0.40
C ILE A 246 -3.92 18.25 0.61
N CYS A 247 -4.16 17.84 1.85
CA CYS A 247 -4.92 16.61 2.12
C CYS A 247 -6.37 16.71 1.62
N ILE A 248 -6.99 17.89 1.74
CA ILE A 248 -8.33 18.14 1.17
C ILE A 248 -8.29 18.17 -0.36
N ASP A 249 -7.22 18.69 -0.96
CA ASP A 249 -7.02 18.68 -2.41
C ASP A 249 -6.89 17.24 -2.96
N ASP A 250 -6.26 16.31 -2.23
CA ASP A 250 -6.26 14.89 -2.59
C ASP A 250 -7.69 14.31 -2.63
N VAL A 251 -8.50 14.62 -1.60
CA VAL A 251 -9.91 14.19 -1.55
C VAL A 251 -10.69 14.78 -2.71
N LYS A 252 -10.48 16.08 -2.99
CA LYS A 252 -11.12 16.77 -4.12
C LYS A 252 -10.71 16.14 -5.45
N LYS A 253 -9.42 15.89 -5.65
CA LYS A 253 -8.91 15.29 -6.89
C LYS A 253 -9.50 13.91 -7.11
N TRP A 254 -9.62 13.12 -6.03
CA TRP A 254 -10.29 11.83 -6.08
C TRP A 254 -11.78 12.01 -6.43
N HIS A 255 -12.49 12.89 -5.72
CA HIS A 255 -13.90 13.21 -6.01
C HIS A 255 -14.14 13.56 -7.49
N ASP A 256 -13.31 14.45 -8.06
CA ASP A 256 -13.43 14.90 -9.44
C ASP A 256 -13.19 13.75 -10.44
N GLY A 257 -12.36 12.76 -10.09
CA GLY A 257 -12.05 11.58 -10.91
C GLY A 257 -13.09 10.45 -10.85
N PHE A 258 -13.97 10.46 -9.84
CA PHE A 258 -14.94 9.39 -9.57
C PHE A 258 -16.36 9.96 -9.39
N PRO A 259 -17.00 10.46 -10.46
CA PRO A 259 -18.35 11.03 -10.35
C PRO A 259 -19.35 9.99 -9.83
N ASN A 260 -20.36 10.46 -9.07
CA ASN A 260 -21.39 9.64 -8.42
C ASN A 260 -20.87 8.67 -7.35
N HIS A 261 -19.67 8.91 -6.82
CA HIS A 261 -19.21 8.16 -5.67
C HIS A 261 -20.08 8.42 -4.42
N ASP A 262 -19.99 7.50 -3.47
CA ASP A 262 -20.63 7.61 -2.16
C ASP A 262 -20.20 8.82 -1.33
N PRO A 263 -21.03 9.36 -0.43
CA PRO A 263 -20.62 10.45 0.46
C PRO A 263 -19.31 10.12 1.18
N ILE A 264 -18.34 11.04 1.10
CA ILE A 264 -17.08 10.97 1.82
C ILE A 264 -17.28 11.62 3.19
N ILE A 265 -16.86 10.92 4.25
CA ILE A 265 -16.83 11.42 5.62
C ILE A 265 -15.37 11.68 5.97
N ILE A 266 -15.07 12.92 6.34
CA ILE A 266 -13.75 13.32 6.82
C ILE A 266 -13.85 13.59 8.32
N HIS A 267 -13.21 12.74 9.12
CA HIS A 267 -13.05 12.95 10.55
C HIS A 267 -11.85 13.87 10.78
N LEU A 268 -12.12 15.12 11.18
CA LEU A 268 -11.08 16.07 11.56
C LEU A 268 -10.86 15.97 13.08
N ASP A 269 -9.79 15.28 13.49
CA ASP A 269 -9.42 15.17 14.90
C ASP A 269 -8.55 16.38 15.31
N LEU A 270 -9.18 17.29 16.05
CA LEU A 270 -8.57 18.53 16.50
C LEU A 270 -7.61 18.28 17.68
N LYS A 271 -6.31 18.24 17.39
CA LYS A 271 -5.26 18.08 18.40
C LYS A 271 -4.83 19.40 19.03
N SER A 272 -5.39 20.51 18.60
CA SER A 272 -5.08 21.86 19.09
C SER A 272 -6.35 22.71 19.17
N LYS A 273 -6.37 23.68 20.10
CA LYS A 273 -7.49 24.63 20.18
C LYS A 273 -7.51 25.50 18.92
N PHE A 274 -8.70 25.89 18.49
CA PHE A 274 -8.85 26.91 17.45
C PHE A 274 -8.15 28.21 17.88
N ASP A 275 -7.33 28.75 16.98
CA ASP A 275 -6.87 30.14 17.09
C ASP A 275 -7.94 31.06 16.48
N ALA A 276 -8.80 31.58 17.35
CA ALA A 276 -9.89 32.47 16.98
C ALA A 276 -9.45 33.95 16.86
N THR A 277 -8.14 34.24 16.90
CA THR A 277 -7.66 35.62 16.74
C THR A 277 -7.74 36.13 15.30
N HIS A 278 -8.25 35.33 14.36
CA HIS A 278 -8.52 35.78 13.01
C HIS A 278 -9.78 36.65 12.96
N THR A 279 -9.66 37.85 12.38
CA THR A 279 -10.81 38.57 11.85
C THR A 279 -11.20 37.88 10.54
N ALA A 280 -12.48 37.55 10.37
CA ALA A 280 -12.97 37.07 9.07
C ALA A 280 -12.61 38.12 8.00
N VAL A 281 -11.89 37.69 6.96
CA VAL A 281 -11.52 38.53 5.81
C VAL A 281 -12.63 38.45 4.77
#